data_AF-A0A923UFK6-F1
#
_entry.id   AF-A0A923UFK6-F1
#
_cell.length_a   1.000
_cell.length_b   1.000
_cell.length_c   1.000
_cell.angle_alpha   90.00
_cell.angle_beta   90.00
_cell.angle_gamma   90.00
#
_symmetry.space_group_name_H-M   'P 1'
#
loop_
_entity.id
_entity.type
_entity.pdbx_description
1 polymer ?
#
loop_
_entity_poly.entity_id
_entity_poly.type
_entity_poly.pdbx_seq_one_letter_code
_entity_poly.pdbx_strand_id
1 'polypeptide(L)'
;MDILTSLYPSFYKQWDKETRYLKTKLDEGDKVFTDKLNTVMSSVLRIVPPPTKNTKLLKKIYNFSKYKEDHSVEFLRAKLSKKAKNTTLKFLGFLALREKLDFLEKLAPHHLRLALSPKPLNLGFLPIDKNNFILPYHGVTLLDGLYFRVKYLTDIKYRGGTLYAYKLASDSHILFYSSEEIN
;
A
#
# COMPACT_ATOMS: atom_id res chain seq x y z
N MET A 1 9.33 6.19 -24.56
CA MET A 1 7.90 6.45 -24.28
C MET A 1 7.37 5.28 -23.50
N ASP A 2 6.63 5.49 -22.40
CA ASP A 2 6.00 4.37 -21.69
C ASP A 2 4.75 3.86 -22.45
N ILE A 3 4.32 2.63 -22.17
CA ILE A 3 3.16 2.01 -22.84
C ILE A 3 1.90 2.88 -22.70
N LEU A 4 1.76 3.57 -21.56
CA LEU A 4 0.61 4.42 -21.25
C LEU A 4 0.50 5.60 -22.22
N THR A 5 1.59 6.31 -22.46
CA THR A 5 1.63 7.46 -23.38
C THR A 5 1.60 7.05 -24.84
N SER A 6 2.08 5.85 -25.17
CA SER A 6 1.95 5.28 -26.52
C SER A 6 0.49 4.96 -26.87
N LEU A 7 -0.28 4.42 -25.94
CA LEU A 7 -1.69 4.06 -26.16
C LEU A 7 -2.62 5.25 -25.95
N TYR A 8 -2.25 6.16 -25.04
CA TYR A 8 -3.05 7.32 -24.67
C TYR A 8 -2.14 8.55 -24.54
N PRO A 9 -1.92 9.31 -25.63
CA PRO A 9 -1.01 10.46 -25.63
C PRO A 9 -1.29 11.52 -24.56
N SER A 10 -2.54 11.61 -24.09
CA SER A 10 -2.97 12.54 -23.04
C SER A 10 -3.14 11.90 -21.65
N PHE A 11 -2.62 10.68 -21.43
CA PHE A 11 -2.79 9.91 -20.19
C PHE A 11 -2.52 10.73 -18.93
N TYR A 12 -1.33 11.34 -18.84
CA TYR A 12 -0.92 12.12 -17.66
C TYR A 12 -1.83 13.33 -17.41
N LYS A 13 -2.29 14.00 -18.47
CA LYS A 13 -3.23 15.13 -18.36
C LYS A 13 -4.59 14.67 -17.83
N GLN A 14 -5.09 13.53 -18.31
CA GLN A 14 -6.34 12.94 -17.83
C GLN A 14 -6.20 12.43 -16.38
N TRP A 15 -5.06 11.84 -16.02
CA TRP A 15 -4.81 11.34 -14.68
C TRP A 15 -4.75 12.48 -13.65
N ASP A 16 -4.12 13.58 -14.02
CA ASP A 16 -4.11 14.78 -13.19
C ASP A 16 -5.52 15.38 -13.03
N LYS A 17 -6.33 15.38 -14.10
CA LYS A 17 -7.75 15.79 -14.03
C LYS A 17 -8.55 14.92 -13.07
N GLU A 18 -8.42 13.60 -13.15
CA GLU A 18 -9.09 12.66 -12.23
C GLU A 18 -8.61 12.84 -10.79
N THR A 19 -7.31 13.03 -10.57
CA THR A 19 -6.76 13.28 -9.24
C THR A 19 -7.30 14.58 -8.64
N ARG A 20 -7.41 15.65 -9.44
CA ARG A 20 -8.02 16.92 -9.02
C ARG A 20 -9.49 16.76 -8.69
N TYR A 21 -10.26 16.03 -9.50
CA TYR A 21 -11.66 15.73 -9.22
C TYR A 21 -11.85 15.01 -7.88
N LEU A 22 -11.03 13.98 -7.60
CA LEU A 22 -11.07 13.29 -6.30
C LEU A 22 -10.67 14.19 -5.14
N LYS A 23 -9.73 15.12 -5.37
CA LYS A 23 -9.37 16.12 -4.36
C LYS A 23 -10.56 17.06 -4.07
N THR A 24 -11.28 17.52 -5.08
CA THR A 24 -12.48 18.34 -4.90
C THR A 24 -13.52 17.63 -4.03
N LYS A 25 -13.83 16.35 -4.31
CA LYS A 25 -14.74 15.55 -3.46
C LYS A 25 -14.33 15.51 -2.00
N LEU A 26 -13.04 15.39 -1.75
CA LEU A 26 -12.48 15.36 -0.40
C LEU A 26 -12.59 16.73 0.29
N ASP A 27 -12.31 17.80 -0.44
CA ASP A 27 -12.39 19.17 0.06
C ASP A 27 -13.86 19.57 0.33
N GLU A 28 -14.82 19.00 -0.41
CA GLU A 28 -16.28 19.13 -0.21
C GLU A 28 -16.81 18.25 0.94
N GLY A 29 -16.00 17.37 1.52
CA GLY A 29 -16.40 16.50 2.63
C GLY A 29 -17.26 15.29 2.21
N ASP A 30 -17.14 14.79 0.97
CA ASP A 30 -17.78 13.55 0.53
C ASP A 30 -17.37 12.40 1.47
N LYS A 31 -18.31 11.96 2.31
CA LYS A 31 -18.08 10.94 3.35
C LYS A 31 -17.70 9.59 2.74
N VAL A 32 -18.39 9.18 1.67
CA VAL A 32 -18.13 7.90 0.99
C VAL A 32 -16.72 7.89 0.41
N PHE A 33 -16.31 8.99 -0.22
CA PHE A 33 -14.95 9.12 -0.71
C PHE A 33 -13.92 9.16 0.41
N THR A 34 -14.20 9.88 1.49
CA THR A 34 -13.32 9.99 2.66
C THR A 34 -13.07 8.63 3.30
N ASP A 35 -14.12 7.83 3.48
CA ASP A 35 -14.01 6.47 4.02
C ASP A 35 -13.16 5.58 3.12
N LYS A 36 -13.41 5.61 1.81
CA LYS A 36 -12.60 4.88 0.81
C LYS A 36 -11.14 5.30 0.84
N LEU A 37 -10.87 6.60 0.94
CA LEU A 37 -9.52 7.13 1.03
C LEU A 37 -8.82 6.64 2.30
N ASN A 38 -9.50 6.65 3.44
CA ASN A 38 -8.96 6.19 4.73
C ASN A 38 -8.60 4.70 4.71
N THR A 39 -9.45 3.86 4.10
CA THR A 39 -9.16 2.41 3.94
C THR A 39 -7.82 2.19 3.23
N VAL A 40 -7.61 2.85 2.08
CA VAL A 40 -6.39 2.68 1.28
C VAL A 40 -5.19 3.37 1.92
N MET A 41 -5.39 4.52 2.56
CA MET A 41 -4.33 5.31 3.20
C MET A 41 -3.60 4.52 4.27
N SER A 42 -4.28 3.61 4.99
CA SER A 42 -3.66 2.75 5.99
C SER A 42 -2.52 1.90 5.43
N SER A 43 -2.70 1.28 4.25
CA SER A 43 -1.67 0.54 3.55
C SER A 43 -0.60 1.46 2.99
N VAL A 44 -1.01 2.60 2.41
CA VAL A 44 -0.09 3.56 1.79
C VAL A 44 0.88 4.15 2.82
N LEU A 45 0.41 4.46 4.04
CA LEU A 45 1.26 4.94 5.15
C LEU A 45 2.46 4.03 5.43
N ARG A 46 2.33 2.73 5.20
CA ARG A 46 3.37 1.74 5.48
C ARG A 46 4.39 1.56 4.36
N ILE A 47 4.07 2.04 3.15
CA ILE A 47 4.92 1.87 1.96
C ILE A 47 5.49 3.18 1.42
N VAL A 48 4.92 4.34 1.79
CA VAL A 48 5.50 5.62 1.38
C VAL A 48 6.88 5.85 2.01
N PRO A 49 7.82 6.50 1.31
CA PRO A 49 9.15 6.71 1.85
C PRO A 49 9.10 7.55 3.15
N PRO A 50 9.80 7.12 4.22
CA PRO A 50 9.71 7.73 5.53
C PRO A 50 10.21 9.18 5.53
N PRO A 51 9.77 10.01 6.49
CA PRO A 51 10.12 11.44 6.54
C PRO A 51 11.56 11.69 7.05
N THR A 52 12.22 10.66 7.59
CA THR A 52 13.59 10.71 8.12
C THR A 52 14.26 9.34 7.98
N LYS A 53 15.58 9.28 8.09
CA LYS A 53 16.36 8.03 8.18
C LYS A 53 16.66 7.61 9.62
N ASN A 54 16.36 8.44 10.62
CA ASN A 54 16.65 8.15 12.02
C ASN A 54 15.69 7.07 12.57
N THR A 55 16.21 5.85 12.76
CA THR A 55 15.45 4.69 13.24
C THR A 55 14.74 4.91 14.57
N LYS A 56 15.34 5.65 15.52
CA LYS A 56 14.70 5.94 16.83
C LYS A 56 13.46 6.82 16.64
N LEU A 57 13.54 7.84 15.79
CA LEU A 57 12.39 8.68 15.45
C LEU A 57 11.33 7.90 14.66
N LEU A 58 11.73 7.01 13.74
CA LEU A 58 10.79 6.20 12.97
C LEU A 58 9.97 5.26 13.85
N LYS A 59 10.57 4.67 14.90
CA LYS A 59 9.82 3.89 15.91
C LYS A 59 8.70 4.71 16.55
N LYS A 60 9.01 5.96 16.95
CA LYS A 60 8.02 6.89 17.51
C LYS A 60 6.94 7.28 16.50
N ILE A 61 7.32 7.55 15.24
CA ILE A 61 6.40 7.97 14.18
C ILE A 61 5.39 6.87 13.87
N TYR A 62 5.85 5.63 13.64
CA TYR A 62 4.98 4.54 13.18
C TYR A 62 4.22 3.82 14.31
N ASN A 63 4.67 3.94 15.56
CA ASN A 63 3.98 3.36 16.73
C ASN A 63 3.11 4.43 17.43
N PHE A 64 1.98 4.76 16.79
CA PHE A 64 1.08 5.85 17.21
C PHE A 64 0.47 5.63 18.58
N SER A 65 0.07 4.39 18.91
CA SER A 65 -0.55 4.07 20.20
C SER A 65 0.44 4.27 21.34
N LYS A 66 1.67 3.77 21.20
CA LYS A 66 2.70 3.84 22.24
C LYS A 66 3.24 5.25 22.48
N TYR A 67 3.31 6.09 21.45
CA TYR A 67 3.89 7.43 21.53
C TYR A 67 2.88 8.54 21.20
N LYS A 68 1.62 8.38 21.61
CA LYS A 68 0.54 9.31 21.25
C LYS A 68 0.83 10.75 21.68
N GLU A 69 1.37 10.92 22.89
CA GLU A 69 1.65 12.21 23.54
C GLU A 69 3.04 12.79 23.18
N ASP A 70 3.82 12.12 22.34
CA ASP A 70 5.14 12.61 21.95
C ASP A 70 5.01 13.70 20.86
N HIS A 71 4.87 14.95 21.29
CA HIS A 71 4.78 16.12 20.42
C HIS A 71 6.05 16.33 19.56
N SER A 72 7.20 15.76 19.94
CA SER A 72 8.45 15.92 19.17
C SER A 72 8.39 15.30 17.78
N VAL A 73 7.46 14.36 17.55
CA VAL A 73 7.26 13.69 16.25
C VAL A 73 5.96 14.06 15.55
N GLU A 74 5.17 14.96 16.13
CA GLU A 74 3.85 15.35 15.60
C GLU A 74 3.96 15.95 14.19
N PHE A 75 4.90 16.88 13.99
CA PHE A 75 5.18 17.44 12.68
C PHE A 75 5.59 16.37 11.65
N LEU A 76 6.38 15.38 12.06
CA LEU A 76 6.81 14.29 11.18
C LEU A 76 5.66 13.34 10.83
N ARG A 77 4.75 13.08 11.78
CA ARG A 77 3.51 12.32 11.55
C ARG A 77 2.57 13.05 10.61
N ALA A 78 2.39 14.36 10.78
CA ALA A 78 1.60 15.18 9.88
C ALA A 78 2.18 15.18 8.46
N LYS A 79 3.51 15.32 8.33
CA LYS A 79 4.22 15.25 7.04
C LYS A 79 4.05 13.89 6.36
N LEU A 80 4.21 12.79 7.11
CA LEU A 80 4.00 11.44 6.63
C LEU A 80 2.55 11.23 6.17
N SER A 81 1.58 11.65 6.98
CA SER A 81 0.15 11.54 6.69
C SER A 81 -0.24 12.34 5.45
N LYS A 82 0.26 13.57 5.31
CA LYS A 82 0.06 14.40 4.11
C LYS A 82 0.63 13.73 2.86
N LYS A 83 1.83 13.13 2.97
CA LYS A 83 2.45 12.40 1.86
C LYS A 83 1.63 11.17 1.48
N ALA A 84 1.23 10.35 2.45
CA ALA A 84 0.40 9.17 2.22
C ALA A 84 -0.95 9.53 1.60
N LYS A 85 -1.61 10.60 2.09
CA LYS A 85 -2.85 11.13 1.53
C LYS A 85 -2.69 11.52 0.06
N ASN A 86 -1.64 12.28 -0.27
CA ASN A 86 -1.37 12.70 -1.65
C ASN A 86 -1.06 11.50 -2.57
N THR A 87 -0.27 10.54 -2.09
CA THR A 87 0.02 9.30 -2.83
C THR A 87 -1.26 8.48 -3.06
N THR A 88 -2.11 8.38 -2.04
CA THR A 88 -3.40 7.68 -2.11
C THR A 88 -4.33 8.33 -3.14
N LEU A 89 -4.43 9.66 -3.14
CA LEU A 89 -5.22 10.40 -4.13
C LEU A 89 -4.75 10.11 -5.57
N LYS A 90 -3.43 10.18 -5.80
CA LYS A 90 -2.85 9.87 -7.11
C LYS A 90 -3.14 8.43 -7.53
N PHE A 91 -2.96 7.47 -6.62
CA PHE A 91 -3.25 6.06 -6.89
C PHE A 91 -4.73 5.82 -7.22
N LEU A 92 -5.65 6.39 -6.44
CA LEU A 92 -7.08 6.29 -6.70
C LEU A 92 -7.47 6.97 -8.02
N GLY A 93 -6.87 8.12 -8.35
CA GLY A 93 -7.06 8.79 -9.63
C GLY A 93 -6.58 7.94 -10.80
N PHE A 94 -5.46 7.23 -10.63
CA PHE A 94 -4.95 6.29 -11.63
C PHE A 94 -5.93 5.13 -11.83
N LEU A 95 -6.42 4.52 -10.74
CA LEU A 95 -7.39 3.43 -10.83
C LEU A 95 -8.69 3.86 -11.51
N ALA A 96 -9.20 5.05 -11.17
CA ALA A 96 -10.40 5.60 -11.78
C ALA A 96 -10.21 5.86 -13.28
N LEU A 97 -9.07 6.46 -13.68
CA LEU A 97 -8.77 6.67 -15.09
C LEU A 97 -8.61 5.34 -15.84
N ARG A 98 -7.88 4.38 -15.26
CA ARG A 98 -7.66 3.05 -15.83
C ARG A 98 -8.98 2.35 -16.13
N GLU A 99 -9.95 2.47 -15.22
CA GLU A 99 -11.31 1.96 -15.42
C GLU A 99 -12.06 2.74 -16.52
N LYS A 100 -12.01 4.07 -16.55
CA LYS A 100 -12.65 4.89 -17.60
C LYS A 100 -12.11 4.65 -19.01
N LEU A 101 -10.84 4.28 -19.13
CA LEU A 101 -10.18 4.06 -20.42
C LEU A 101 -10.32 2.63 -20.94
N ASP A 102 -10.97 1.74 -20.18
CA ASP A 102 -11.03 0.30 -20.42
C ASP A 102 -9.64 -0.27 -20.76
N PHE A 103 -8.64 0.18 -19.99
CA PHE A 103 -7.23 0.00 -20.35
C PHE A 103 -6.85 -1.47 -20.53
N LEU A 104 -7.32 -2.33 -19.62
CA LEU A 104 -6.99 -3.75 -19.64
C LEU A 104 -7.71 -4.47 -20.79
N GLU A 105 -8.95 -4.08 -21.05
CA GLU A 105 -9.79 -4.62 -22.10
C GLU A 105 -9.25 -4.26 -23.49
N LYS A 106 -8.67 -3.07 -23.67
CA LYS A 106 -8.01 -2.72 -24.93
C LYS A 106 -6.66 -3.41 -25.12
N LEU A 107 -5.91 -3.62 -24.03
CA LEU A 107 -4.61 -4.29 -24.10
C LEU A 107 -4.76 -5.81 -24.27
N ALA A 108 -5.81 -6.41 -23.71
CA ALA A 108 -6.03 -7.85 -23.64
C ALA A 108 -7.53 -8.20 -23.78
N PRO A 109 -8.16 -7.96 -24.95
CA PRO A 109 -9.62 -8.02 -25.14
C PRO A 109 -10.26 -9.39 -24.90
N HIS A 110 -9.49 -10.46 -25.01
CA HIS A 110 -9.98 -11.84 -24.84
C HIS A 110 -9.53 -12.49 -23.52
N HIS A 111 -9.01 -11.71 -22.59
CA HIS A 111 -8.51 -12.24 -21.32
C HIS A 111 -9.53 -12.11 -20.20
N LEU A 112 -9.55 -13.10 -19.32
CA LEU A 112 -10.32 -13.02 -18.08
C LEU A 112 -9.74 -11.95 -17.17
N ARG A 113 -10.58 -11.01 -16.76
CA ARG A 113 -10.18 -9.93 -15.86
C ARG A 113 -10.08 -10.45 -14.43
N LEU A 114 -8.87 -10.84 -14.04
CA LEU A 114 -8.54 -11.23 -12.67
C LEU A 114 -8.27 -10.00 -11.81
N ALA A 115 -8.74 -10.03 -10.56
CA ALA A 115 -8.48 -8.98 -9.57
C ALA A 115 -8.21 -9.58 -8.19
N LEU A 116 -7.20 -9.03 -7.51
CA LEU A 116 -6.90 -9.34 -6.11
C LEU A 116 -7.98 -8.84 -5.13
N SER A 117 -8.86 -7.94 -5.60
CA SER A 117 -10.05 -7.48 -4.91
C SER A 117 -11.22 -7.56 -5.90
N PRO A 118 -12.07 -8.59 -5.81
CA PRO A 118 -13.16 -8.78 -6.76
C PRO A 118 -14.11 -7.59 -6.70
N LYS A 119 -14.47 -7.09 -7.89
CA LYS A 119 -15.54 -6.12 -8.12
C LYS A 119 -16.57 -6.78 -9.04
N PRO A 120 -17.80 -6.27 -9.15
CA PRO A 120 -18.71 -6.70 -10.21
C PRO A 120 -17.96 -6.75 -11.55
N LEU A 121 -18.10 -7.86 -12.29
CA LEU A 121 -17.44 -8.15 -13.57
C LEU A 121 -15.94 -8.51 -13.52
N ASN A 122 -15.30 -8.58 -12.34
CA ASN A 122 -13.91 -9.03 -12.19
C ASN A 122 -13.85 -10.32 -11.37
N LEU A 123 -13.15 -11.33 -11.90
CA LEU A 123 -12.93 -12.59 -11.18
C LEU A 123 -11.89 -12.39 -10.07
N GLY A 124 -12.27 -12.73 -8.85
CA GLY A 124 -11.36 -12.73 -7.70
C GLY A 124 -10.25 -13.77 -7.91
N PHE A 125 -8.99 -13.35 -7.81
CA PHE A 125 -7.85 -14.27 -7.80
C PHE A 125 -6.98 -13.95 -6.60
N LEU A 126 -6.84 -14.92 -5.69
CA LEU A 126 -6.04 -14.79 -4.47
C LEU A 126 -4.93 -15.85 -4.52
N PRO A 127 -3.75 -15.53 -5.08
CA PRO A 127 -2.64 -16.48 -5.20
C PRO A 127 -1.91 -16.74 -3.87
N ILE A 128 -2.49 -16.29 -2.76
CA ILE A 128 -1.90 -16.33 -1.43
C ILE A 128 -2.92 -16.94 -0.47
N ASP A 129 -2.41 -17.57 0.59
CA ASP A 129 -3.24 -18.10 1.66
C ASP A 129 -4.26 -17.05 2.15
N LYS A 130 -5.50 -17.46 2.42
CA LYS A 130 -6.63 -16.59 2.78
C LYS A 130 -6.38 -15.72 4.01
N ASN A 131 -5.42 -16.10 4.86
CA ASN A 131 -5.03 -15.34 6.04
C ASN A 131 -4.04 -14.20 5.71
N ASN A 132 -3.60 -14.09 4.45
CA ASN A 132 -2.77 -13.00 3.95
C ASN A 132 -3.61 -11.89 3.35
N PHE A 133 -3.73 -10.80 4.10
CA PHE A 133 -4.43 -9.58 3.66
C PHE A 133 -3.50 -8.56 2.98
N ILE A 134 -2.20 -8.83 2.96
CA ILE A 134 -1.17 -7.96 2.39
C ILE A 134 -0.67 -8.61 1.10
N LEU A 135 -0.70 -7.83 0.01
CA LEU A 135 -0.19 -8.30 -1.28
C LEU A 135 1.33 -8.50 -1.22
N PRO A 136 1.91 -9.52 -1.89
CA PRO A 136 3.32 -9.86 -1.77
C PRO A 136 4.28 -8.69 -2.02
N TYR A 137 3.97 -7.82 -2.98
CA TYR A 137 4.82 -6.67 -3.32
C TYR A 137 4.74 -5.49 -2.34
N HIS A 138 3.88 -5.56 -1.33
CA HIS A 138 3.77 -4.55 -0.27
C HIS A 138 4.51 -4.91 1.02
N GLY A 139 4.97 -6.16 1.15
CA GLY A 139 5.52 -6.67 2.40
C GLY A 139 6.69 -7.62 2.20
N VAL A 140 6.98 -8.36 3.26
CA VAL A 140 7.97 -9.44 3.28
C VAL A 140 7.25 -10.70 3.72
N THR A 141 7.49 -11.80 3.03
CA THR A 141 6.99 -13.12 3.41
C THR A 141 7.83 -13.64 4.57
N LEU A 142 7.14 -14.00 5.66
CA LEU A 142 7.73 -14.52 6.89
C LEU A 142 7.13 -15.89 7.20
N LEU A 143 7.92 -16.75 7.83
CA LEU A 143 7.40 -17.92 8.53
C LEU A 143 6.93 -17.48 9.93
N ASP A 144 5.65 -17.69 10.24
CA ASP A 144 5.00 -17.36 11.52
C ASP A 144 4.31 -18.62 12.06
N GLY A 145 4.96 -19.29 13.01
CA GLY A 145 4.64 -20.66 13.40
C GLY A 145 4.81 -21.62 12.22
N LEU A 146 3.72 -22.27 11.80
CA LEU A 146 3.68 -23.19 10.66
C LEU A 146 3.17 -22.56 9.36
N TYR A 147 2.92 -21.24 9.34
CA TYR A 147 2.26 -20.56 8.22
C TYR A 147 3.13 -19.47 7.61
N PHE A 148 3.05 -19.31 6.29
CA PHE A 148 3.65 -18.17 5.60
C PHE A 148 2.72 -16.96 5.64
N ARG A 149 3.22 -15.86 6.22
CA ARG A 149 2.50 -14.59 6.33
C ARG A 149 3.25 -13.46 5.66
N VAL A 150 2.55 -12.60 4.94
CA VAL A 150 3.09 -11.35 4.42
C VAL A 150 2.86 -10.27 5.47
N LYS A 151 3.93 -9.63 5.95
CA LYS A 151 3.86 -8.48 6.87
C LYS A 151 4.54 -7.26 6.27
N TYR A 152 4.08 -6.06 6.64
CA TYR A 152 4.74 -4.82 6.22
C TYR A 152 6.10 -4.68 6.91
N LEU A 153 7.15 -4.43 6.13
CA LEU A 153 8.50 -4.24 6.67
C LEU A 153 8.58 -3.10 7.70
N THR A 154 7.77 -2.06 7.51
CA THR A 154 7.63 -0.92 8.43
C THR A 154 7.07 -1.33 9.78
N ASP A 155 6.05 -2.18 9.81
CA ASP A 155 5.47 -2.67 11.06
C ASP A 155 6.51 -3.50 11.81
N ILE A 156 7.19 -4.41 11.13
CA ILE A 156 8.23 -5.25 11.75
C ILE A 156 9.36 -4.39 12.34
N LYS A 157 9.93 -3.47 11.54
CA LYS A 157 11.08 -2.65 11.96
C LYS A 157 10.76 -1.66 13.08
N TYR A 158 9.53 -1.13 13.11
CA TYR A 158 9.22 0.05 13.91
C TYR A 158 8.14 -0.15 14.97
N ARG A 159 7.38 -1.26 14.94
CA ARG A 159 6.30 -1.55 15.91
C ARG A 159 6.61 -2.66 16.92
N GLY A 160 7.80 -3.26 16.87
CA GLY A 160 8.26 -4.17 17.93
C GLY A 160 8.62 -5.57 17.46
N GLY A 161 8.51 -5.87 16.16
CA GLY A 161 8.95 -7.15 15.62
C GLY A 161 10.47 -7.30 15.59
N THR A 162 10.93 -8.52 15.79
CA THR A 162 12.32 -8.94 15.49
C THR A 162 12.30 -9.83 14.26
N LEU A 163 13.30 -9.66 13.39
CA LEU A 163 13.51 -10.50 12.21
C LEU A 163 14.73 -11.38 12.43
N TYR A 164 14.51 -12.69 12.31
CA TYR A 164 15.57 -13.68 12.26
C TYR A 164 15.67 -14.20 10.84
N ALA A 165 16.89 -14.22 10.31
CA ALA A 165 17.18 -14.82 9.01
C ALA A 165 17.50 -16.30 9.20
N TYR A 166 16.71 -17.17 8.59
CA TYR A 166 17.02 -18.59 8.43
C TYR A 166 17.54 -18.83 7.02
N LYS A 167 18.74 -19.39 6.92
CA LYS A 167 19.28 -19.88 5.65
C LYS A 167 19.04 -21.38 5.59
N LEU A 168 18.31 -21.85 4.58
CA LEU A 168 18.17 -23.28 4.33
C LEU A 168 19.51 -23.83 3.84
N ALA A 169 19.91 -24.99 4.36
CA ALA A 169 21.25 -25.55 4.19
C ALA A 169 21.69 -25.71 2.72
N SER A 170 20.73 -25.92 1.81
CA SER A 170 20.96 -26.12 0.37
C SER A 170 20.54 -24.94 -0.51
N ASP A 171 20.08 -23.83 0.07
CA ASP A 171 19.45 -22.75 -0.68
C ASP A 171 20.26 -21.44 -0.65
N SER A 172 20.24 -20.73 -1.78
CA SER A 172 20.84 -19.39 -1.88
C SER A 172 19.94 -18.31 -1.27
N HIS A 173 18.69 -18.66 -0.99
CA HIS A 173 17.67 -17.75 -0.47
C HIS A 173 17.64 -17.72 1.06
N ILE A 174 17.42 -16.52 1.60
CA ILE A 174 17.25 -16.27 3.03
C ILE A 174 15.75 -16.21 3.32
N LEU A 175 15.27 -17.07 4.22
CA LEU A 175 13.94 -16.97 4.82
C LEU A 175 14.00 -16.04 6.03
N PHE A 176 12.93 -15.27 6.24
CA PHE A 176 12.80 -14.47 7.45
C PHE A 176 11.72 -15.06 8.36
N TYR A 177 12.02 -15.14 9.64
CA TYR A 177 11.11 -15.50 10.71
C TYR A 177 10.89 -14.28 11.59
N SER A 178 9.70 -14.15 12.17
CA SER A 178 9.43 -13.10 13.15
C SER A 178 8.90 -13.69 14.45
N SER A 179 9.55 -13.35 15.56
CA SER A 179 8.98 -13.50 16.89
C SER A 179 8.21 -12.22 17.21
N GLU A 180 6.91 -12.17 16.95
CA GLU A 180 6.09 -11.09 17.50
C GLU A 180 5.39 -11.61 18.76
N GLU A 181 5.66 -10.98 19.91
CA GLU A 181 4.59 -10.72 20.88
C GLU A 181 3.79 -9.54 20.33
N ILE A 182 2.66 -9.83 19.69
CA ILE A 182 1.69 -8.79 19.35
C ILE A 182 0.89 -8.53 20.64
N ASN A 183 1.24 -7.47 21.38
CA ASN A 183 0.39 -6.90 22.42
C ASN A 183 -0.70 -6.02 21.80
#